data_AF-A0A7J5U1D0-F1
#
_entry.id   AF-A0A7J5U1D0-F1
#
_cell.length_a   1.000
_cell.length_b   1.000
_cell.length_c   1.000
_cell.angle_alpha   90.00
_cell.angle_beta   90.00
_cell.angle_gamma   90.00
#
_symmetry.space_group_name_H-M   'P 1'
#
loop_
_entity.id
_entity.type
_entity.pdbx_description
1 polymer ?
#
loop_
_entity_poly.entity_id
_entity_poly.type
_entity_poly.pdbx_seq_one_letter_code
_entity_poly.pdbx_strand_id
1 'polypeptide(L)'
;MIYLPASHLITFALDADKGRYTVVTCSPGFTRVPREVIVEDRRFNDDINANLILRGPNTTKKENGRKITFFTGLQETKYKGVYLGNVMTYGRAGERIRNGVIVRFSDDAGRLTLRYFPAYYPYPDGRAAFVAEVVGRGLI
;
A
#
# COMPACT_ATOMS: atom_id res chain seq x y z
N MET A 1 -12.01 -9.98 20.23
CA MET A 1 -12.37 -9.43 18.90
C MET A 1 -11.45 -8.25 18.64
N ILE A 2 -10.63 -8.28 17.59
CA ILE A 2 -9.71 -7.17 17.27
C ILE A 2 -10.51 -6.03 16.65
N TYR A 3 -10.30 -4.81 17.16
CA TYR A 3 -10.84 -3.60 16.55
C TYR A 3 -10.26 -3.41 15.15
N LEU A 4 -11.13 -3.23 14.15
CA LEU A 4 -10.69 -2.86 12.80
C LEU A 4 -10.86 -1.35 12.62
N PRO A 5 -9.78 -0.62 12.29
CA PRO A 5 -9.87 0.80 12.04
C PRO A 5 -10.62 1.08 10.74
N ALA A 6 -11.15 2.30 10.63
CA ALA A 6 -11.71 2.82 9.39
C ALA A 6 -10.69 2.63 8.25
N SER A 7 -11.19 2.26 7.07
CA SER A 7 -10.35 1.95 5.92
C SER A 7 -11.04 2.23 4.60
N HIS A 8 -10.24 2.37 3.55
CA HIS A 8 -10.70 2.59 2.19
C HIS A 8 -10.22 1.47 1.28
N LEU A 9 -11.13 0.93 0.48
CA LEU A 9 -10.82 -0.06 -0.55
C LEU A 9 -10.62 0.64 -1.89
N ILE A 10 -9.55 0.28 -2.58
CA ILE A 10 -9.24 0.73 -3.92
C ILE A 10 -8.90 -0.51 -4.75
N THR A 11 -9.50 -0.65 -5.93
CA THR A 11 -9.14 -1.70 -6.87
C THR A 11 -8.47 -1.08 -8.09
N PHE A 12 -7.53 -1.82 -8.66
CA PHE A 12 -6.77 -1.45 -9.84
C PHE A 12 -6.74 -2.60 -10.84
N ALA A 13 -6.58 -2.26 -12.11
CA ALA A 13 -6.27 -3.19 -13.18
C ALA A 13 -4.92 -2.82 -13.80
N LEU A 14 -4.15 -3.84 -14.19
CA LEU A 14 -2.89 -3.64 -14.90
C LEU A 14 -3.17 -3.14 -16.32
N ASP A 15 -2.70 -1.95 -16.63
CA ASP A 15 -2.52 -1.44 -17.99
C ASP A 15 -1.18 -1.98 -18.49
N ALA A 16 -1.24 -3.03 -19.32
CA ALA A 16 -0.08 -3.74 -19.82
C ALA A 16 0.78 -2.86 -20.74
N ASP A 17 0.17 -1.95 -21.50
CA ASP A 17 0.88 -1.05 -22.41
C ASP A 17 1.74 -0.04 -21.65
N LYS A 18 1.26 0.42 -20.49
CA LYS A 18 1.99 1.37 -19.63
C LYS A 18 2.86 0.69 -18.57
N GLY A 19 2.63 -0.60 -18.30
CA GLY A 19 3.24 -1.32 -17.18
C GLY A 19 2.81 -0.76 -15.81
N ARG A 20 1.56 -0.29 -15.69
CA ARG A 20 1.04 0.36 -14.46
C ARG A 20 -0.33 -0.14 -14.07
N TYR A 21 -0.59 -0.21 -12.78
CA TYR A 21 -1.93 -0.44 -12.27
C TYR A 21 -2.70 0.88 -12.23
N THR A 22 -3.87 0.91 -12.87
CA THR A 22 -4.77 2.08 -12.89
C THR A 22 -6.01 1.80 -12.07
N VAL A 23 -6.46 2.78 -11.28
CA VAL A 23 -7.66 2.67 -10.43
C VAL A 23 -8.88 2.35 -11.28
N VAL A 24 -9.61 1.31 -10.87
CA VAL A 24 -10.93 0.92 -11.40
C VAL A 24 -12.03 1.39 -10.46
N THR A 25 -11.89 1.13 -9.16
CA THR A 25 -12.86 1.57 -8.14
C THR A 25 -12.16 2.22 -6.95
N CYS A 26 -12.78 3.26 -6.39
CA CYS A 26 -12.32 3.93 -5.18
C CYS A 26 -13.50 4.59 -4.46
N SER A 27 -13.40 4.74 -3.13
CA SER A 27 -14.38 5.54 -2.38
C SER A 27 -14.48 6.97 -2.91
N PRO A 28 -15.68 7.56 -3.03
CA PRO A 28 -15.85 8.96 -3.40
C PRO A 28 -15.04 9.89 -2.49
N GLY A 29 -14.33 10.86 -3.09
CA GLY A 29 -13.53 11.85 -2.36
C GLY A 29 -12.20 11.34 -1.78
N PHE A 30 -11.88 10.05 -1.88
CA PHE A 30 -10.62 9.50 -1.38
C PHE A 30 -9.47 9.72 -2.36
N THR A 31 -8.43 10.45 -1.93
CA THR A 31 -7.31 10.89 -2.80
C THR A 31 -5.92 10.58 -2.22
N ARG A 32 -5.83 9.83 -1.11
CA ARG A 32 -4.55 9.51 -0.44
C ARG A 32 -3.70 8.49 -1.20
N VAL A 33 -4.34 7.66 -2.03
CA VAL A 33 -3.68 6.71 -2.92
C VAL A 33 -3.77 7.27 -4.34
N PRO A 34 -2.66 7.31 -5.11
CA PRO A 34 -2.67 7.83 -6.47
C PRO A 34 -3.53 6.97 -7.40
N ARG A 35 -4.01 7.58 -8.49
CA ARG A 35 -4.83 6.91 -9.52
C ARG A 35 -4.08 5.87 -10.34
N GLU A 36 -2.76 5.94 -10.30
CA GLU A 36 -1.87 4.96 -10.91
C GLU A 36 -0.82 4.55 -9.89
N VAL A 37 -0.41 3.28 -9.92
CA VAL A 37 0.70 2.77 -9.13
C VAL A 37 1.54 1.80 -9.96
N ILE A 38 2.82 1.71 -9.61
CA ILE A 38 3.80 0.82 -10.22
C ILE A 38 4.29 -0.14 -9.13
N VAL A 39 4.39 -1.41 -9.50
CA VAL A 39 5.00 -2.45 -8.68
C VAL A 39 6.37 -2.75 -9.26
N GLU A 40 7.39 -2.73 -8.42
CA GLU A 40 8.77 -3.00 -8.81
C GLU A 40 9.37 -4.00 -7.84
N ASP A 41 10.26 -4.84 -8.35
CA ASP A 41 11.15 -5.61 -7.47
C ASP A 41 12.00 -4.66 -6.64
N ARG A 42 12.31 -5.05 -5.41
CA ARG A 42 13.26 -4.31 -4.59
C ARG A 42 14.62 -4.27 -5.30
N ARG A 43 15.05 -3.09 -5.75
CA ARG A 43 16.34 -2.93 -6.43
C ARG A 43 17.41 -2.10 -5.71
N PHE A 44 17.12 -1.36 -4.63
CA PHE A 44 18.09 -0.31 -4.20
C PHE A 44 18.14 0.08 -2.71
N ASN A 45 17.75 -0.77 -1.75
CA ASN A 45 17.98 -0.38 -0.35
C ASN A 45 17.99 -1.59 0.60
N ASP A 46 19.10 -1.86 1.27
CA ASP A 46 19.25 -2.95 2.27
C ASP A 46 18.39 -2.71 3.52
N ASP A 47 18.02 -1.45 3.78
CA ASP A 47 17.25 -1.03 4.96
C ASP A 47 15.74 -1.31 4.88
N ILE A 48 15.21 -1.69 3.71
CA ILE A 48 13.77 -1.92 3.52
C ILE A 48 13.51 -3.42 3.41
N ASN A 49 13.19 -4.07 4.53
CA ASN A 49 12.78 -5.49 4.53
C ASN A 49 11.43 -5.66 3.81
N ALA A 50 11.43 -5.76 2.48
CA ALA A 50 10.28 -5.95 1.60
C ALA A 50 10.69 -6.68 0.32
N ASN A 51 9.77 -7.45 -0.26
CA ASN A 51 10.03 -8.19 -1.52
C ASN A 51 9.69 -7.32 -2.74
N LEU A 52 8.62 -6.54 -2.63
CA LEU A 52 8.13 -5.65 -3.68
C LEU A 52 8.08 -4.21 -3.17
N ILE A 53 8.14 -3.27 -4.11
CA ILE A 53 7.91 -1.85 -3.88
C ILE A 53 6.65 -1.45 -4.62
N LEU A 54 5.74 -0.76 -3.93
CA LEU A 54 4.59 -0.10 -4.54
C LEU A 54 4.79 1.40 -4.47
N ARG A 55 4.76 2.06 -5.63
CA ARG A 55 4.94 3.51 -5.71
C ARG A 55 3.98 4.20 -6.66
N GLY A 56 3.68 5.46 -6.35
CA GLY A 56 2.96 6.35 -7.25
C GLY A 56 3.81 6.85 -8.42
N PRO A 57 3.18 7.47 -9.43
CA PRO A 57 3.86 8.01 -10.61
C PRO A 57 4.64 9.29 -10.30
N ASN A 58 4.20 10.04 -9.30
CA ASN A 58 4.64 11.39 -9.04
C ASN A 58 5.80 11.43 -8.04
N THR A 59 6.80 12.24 -8.38
CA THR A 59 7.88 12.62 -7.47
C THR A 59 7.89 14.13 -7.27
N THR A 60 7.99 14.60 -6.03
CA THR A 60 8.24 16.02 -5.73
C THR A 60 9.74 16.30 -5.73
N LYS A 61 10.16 17.49 -6.17
CA LYS A 61 11.55 17.94 -6.01
C LYS A 61 11.85 18.21 -4.54
N LYS A 62 13.02 17.77 -4.09
CA LYS A 62 13.67 18.12 -2.82
C LYS A 62 15.03 18.75 -3.15
N GLU A 63 15.58 19.53 -2.22
CA GLU A 63 16.89 20.22 -2.39
C GLU A 63 18.00 19.30 -2.92
N ASN A 64 18.01 18.01 -2.51
CA ASN A 64 18.98 17.01 -2.96
C ASN A 64 18.36 15.78 -3.68
N GLY A 65 17.22 15.92 -4.38
CA GLY A 65 16.70 14.82 -5.21
C GLY A 65 15.20 14.81 -5.50
N ARG A 66 14.68 13.63 -5.86
CA ARG A 66 13.26 13.39 -6.12
C ARG A 66 12.65 12.59 -4.96
N LYS A 67 11.54 13.06 -4.38
CA LYS A 67 10.77 12.35 -3.33
C LYS A 67 9.50 11.77 -3.94
N ILE A 68 9.38 10.45 -3.96
CA ILE A 68 8.13 9.79 -4.31
C ILE A 68 7.08 10.11 -3.22
N THR A 69 5.89 10.57 -3.61
CA THR A 69 4.83 10.99 -2.67
C THR A 69 4.09 9.81 -2.05
N PHE A 70 3.92 8.73 -2.83
CA PHE A 70 3.34 7.47 -2.38
C PHE A 70 4.35 6.36 -2.60
N PHE A 71 4.90 5.82 -1.53
CA PHE A 71 5.90 4.77 -1.57
C PHE A 71 5.70 3.86 -0.37
N THR A 72 5.66 2.55 -0.62
CA THR A 72 5.67 1.55 0.43
C THR A 72 6.45 0.31 -0.03
N GLY A 73 7.26 -0.23 0.86
CA GLY A 73 7.70 -1.62 0.73
C GLY A 73 6.52 -2.55 1.04
N LEU A 74 6.43 -3.67 0.33
CA LEU A 74 5.44 -4.71 0.52
C LEU A 74 6.11 -5.97 1.08
N GLN A 75 5.72 -6.31 2.30
CA GLN A 75 6.11 -7.50 3.02
C GLN A 75 5.11 -8.60 2.73
N GLU A 76 5.59 -9.73 2.23
CA GLU A 76 4.74 -10.89 1.99
C GLU A 76 4.17 -11.43 3.31
N THR A 77 2.93 -11.89 3.24
CA THR A 77 2.23 -12.51 4.38
C THR A 77 2.07 -14.01 4.12
N LYS A 78 1.60 -14.76 5.12
CA LYS A 78 1.28 -16.19 4.92
C LYS A 78 0.14 -16.45 3.93
N TYR A 79 -0.63 -15.42 3.56
CA TYR A 79 -1.73 -15.53 2.60
C TYR A 79 -1.22 -15.22 1.20
N LYS A 80 -1.41 -16.17 0.28
CA LYS A 80 -0.90 -16.07 -1.10
C LYS A 80 -1.36 -14.77 -1.76
N GLY A 81 -0.41 -14.05 -2.35
CA GLY A 81 -0.66 -12.80 -3.06
C GLY A 81 -1.03 -11.62 -2.16
N VAL A 82 -1.02 -11.78 -0.84
CA VAL A 82 -1.34 -10.72 0.13
C VAL A 82 -0.08 -10.18 0.78
N TYR A 83 0.07 -8.87 0.74
CA TYR A 83 1.23 -8.13 1.24
C TYR A 83 0.81 -7.03 2.21
N LEU A 84 1.67 -6.77 3.20
CA LEU A 84 1.53 -5.68 4.15
C LEU A 84 2.57 -4.59 3.87
N GLY A 85 2.16 -3.34 3.90
CA GLY A 85 3.02 -2.18 3.76
C GLY A 85 2.55 -1.00 4.60
N ASN A 86 3.33 0.07 4.57
CA ASN A 86 2.96 1.35 5.17
C ASN A 86 3.45 2.54 4.35
N VAL A 87 2.60 3.56 4.27
CA VAL A 87 2.91 4.84 3.65
C VAL A 87 3.10 5.89 4.73
N MET A 88 4.25 6.56 4.68
CA MET A 88 4.57 7.66 5.59
C MET A 88 4.01 8.99 5.06
N THR A 89 3.14 9.62 5.83
CA THR A 89 2.66 10.99 5.59
C THR A 89 3.05 11.91 6.74
N TYR A 90 2.82 13.21 6.57
CA TYR A 90 3.10 14.23 7.59
C TYR A 90 1.79 14.93 7.99
N GLY A 91 1.57 15.08 9.29
CA GLY A 91 0.45 15.85 9.84
C GLY A 91 0.73 17.36 9.89
N ARG A 92 -0.20 18.13 10.47
CA ARG A 92 -0.14 19.61 10.49
C ARG A 92 1.07 20.16 11.26
N ALA A 93 1.56 19.43 12.26
CA ALA A 93 2.74 19.80 13.05
C ALA A 93 4.05 19.11 12.58
N GLY A 94 4.07 18.55 11.37
CA GLY A 94 5.22 17.79 10.88
C GLY A 94 5.39 16.40 11.50
N GLU A 95 4.42 15.96 12.31
CA GLU A 95 4.40 14.62 12.88
C GLU A 95 4.36 13.55 11.78
N ARG A 96 5.11 12.47 11.97
CA ARG A 96 5.16 11.35 11.04
C ARG A 96 3.97 10.43 11.29
N ILE A 97 3.10 10.28 10.30
CA ILE A 97 1.93 9.41 10.37
C ILE A 97 2.20 8.17 9.52
N ARG A 98 2.08 6.99 10.14
CA ARG A 98 2.10 5.70 9.44
C ARG A 98 0.69 5.34 9.03
N ASN A 99 0.47 5.17 7.74
CA ASN A 99 -0.79 4.67 7.19
C ASN A 99 -0.57 3.27 6.66
N GLY A 100 -1.32 2.32 7.17
CA GLY A 100 -1.21 0.92 6.79
C GLY A 100 -1.80 0.68 5.42
N VAL A 101 -1.18 -0.24 4.70
CA VAL A 101 -1.66 -0.71 3.41
C VAL A 101 -1.62 -2.22 3.41
N ILE A 102 -2.74 -2.86 3.10
CA ILE A 102 -2.76 -4.27 2.73
C ILE A 102 -3.06 -4.34 1.25
N VAL A 103 -2.29 -5.12 0.53
CA VAL A 103 -2.38 -5.31 -0.91
C VAL A 103 -2.68 -6.78 -1.18
N ARG A 104 -3.55 -7.05 -2.16
CA ARG A 104 -3.72 -8.36 -2.75
C ARG A 104 -3.59 -8.29 -4.26
N PHE A 105 -2.74 -9.14 -4.83
CA PHE A 105 -2.67 -9.38 -6.27
C PHE A 105 -3.56 -10.57 -6.64
N SER A 106 -4.19 -10.52 -7.81
CA SER A 106 -4.75 -11.72 -8.43
C SER A 106 -3.64 -12.69 -8.84
N ASP A 107 -3.97 -13.96 -9.06
CA ASP A 107 -2.99 -14.99 -9.42
C ASP A 107 -2.25 -14.68 -10.75
N ASP A 108 -2.91 -13.99 -11.67
CA ASP A 108 -2.36 -13.51 -12.95
C ASP A 108 -1.68 -12.14 -12.86
N ALA A 109 -1.64 -11.53 -11.66
CA ALA A 109 -1.22 -10.16 -11.41
C ALA A 109 -1.99 -9.09 -12.23
N GLY A 110 -3.08 -9.42 -12.93
CA GLY A 110 -3.85 -8.46 -13.72
C GLY A 110 -4.66 -7.48 -12.86
N ARG A 111 -4.90 -7.81 -11.60
CA ARG A 111 -5.65 -6.99 -10.64
C ARG A 111 -4.89 -6.80 -9.35
N LEU A 112 -5.03 -5.61 -8.80
CA LEU A 112 -4.48 -5.21 -7.52
C LEU A 112 -5.61 -4.65 -6.66
N THR A 113 -5.84 -5.24 -5.50
CA THR A 113 -6.74 -4.71 -4.46
C THR A 113 -5.90 -4.12 -3.35
N LEU A 114 -6.21 -2.89 -2.94
CA LEU A 114 -5.50 -2.16 -1.91
C LEU A 114 -6.50 -1.70 -0.85
N ARG A 115 -6.28 -2.11 0.40
CA ARG A 115 -6.98 -1.55 1.55
C ARG A 115 -6.06 -0.62 2.32
N TYR A 116 -6.47 0.65 2.41
CA TYR A 116 -5.72 1.73 3.06
C TYR A 116 -6.30 2.01 4.45
N PHE A 117 -5.44 2.09 5.46
CA PHE A 117 -5.79 2.36 6.86
C PHE A 117 -5.19 3.71 7.29
N PRO A 118 -5.98 4.79 7.31
CA PRO A 118 -5.50 6.12 7.71
C PRO A 118 -4.98 6.12 9.15
N ALA A 119 -3.80 6.69 9.37
CA ALA A 119 -3.16 6.85 10.68
C ALA A 119 -3.07 5.58 11.55
N TYR A 120 -3.14 4.40 10.92
CA TYR A 120 -3.04 3.12 11.60
C TYR A 120 -2.09 2.19 10.87
N TYR A 121 -1.11 1.66 11.60
CA TYR A 121 -0.28 0.55 11.14
C TYR A 121 0.05 -0.35 12.34
N PRO A 122 -0.24 -1.66 12.28
CA PRO A 122 -0.04 -2.55 13.42
C PRO A 122 1.42 -2.61 13.88
N TYR A 123 1.61 -2.69 15.19
CA TYR A 123 2.91 -3.01 15.78
C TYR A 123 3.42 -4.37 15.29
N PRO A 124 4.76 -4.58 15.22
CA PRO A 124 5.34 -5.77 14.60
C PRO A 124 4.75 -7.11 15.06
N ASP A 125 4.51 -7.27 16.36
CA ASP A 125 3.91 -8.43 17.01
C ASP A 125 2.42 -8.64 16.65
N GLY A 126 1.67 -7.57 16.40
CA GLY A 126 0.26 -7.60 16.02
C GLY A 126 -0.02 -7.78 14.52
N ARG A 127 1.00 -7.72 13.66
CA ARG A 127 0.83 -7.71 12.19
C ARG A 127 0.12 -8.94 11.66
N ALA A 128 0.55 -10.13 12.09
CA ALA A 128 0.00 -11.38 11.59
C ALA A 128 -1.48 -11.54 11.96
N ALA A 129 -1.84 -11.19 13.20
CA ALA A 129 -3.23 -11.22 13.67
C ALA A 129 -4.09 -10.20 12.94
N PHE A 130 -3.58 -8.97 12.72
CA PHE A 130 -4.28 -7.94 11.97
C PHE A 130 -4.56 -8.36 10.52
N VAL A 131 -3.56 -8.90 9.81
CA VAL A 131 -3.74 -9.40 8.44
C VAL A 131 -4.75 -10.56 8.41
N ALA A 132 -4.65 -11.50 9.36
CA ALA A 132 -5.58 -12.61 9.45
C ALA A 132 -7.04 -12.14 9.64
N GLU A 133 -7.26 -11.11 10.44
CA GLU A 133 -8.59 -10.52 10.65
C GLU A 133 -9.13 -9.88 9.37
N VAL A 134 -8.30 -9.12 8.64
CA VAL A 134 -8.70 -8.44 7.39
C VAL A 134 -9.05 -9.47 6.31
N VAL A 135 -8.23 -10.52 6.16
CA VAL A 135 -8.48 -11.61 5.20
C VAL A 135 -9.69 -12.45 5.62
N GLY A 136 -9.78 -12.83 6.89
CA GLY A 136 -10.87 -13.66 7.42
C GLY A 136 -12.26 -13.02 7.29
N ARG A 137 -12.33 -11.69 7.29
CA ARG A 137 -13.58 -10.93 7.04
C ARG A 137 -13.84 -10.62 5.56
N GLY A 138 -13.00 -11.07 4.63
CA GLY A 138 -13.15 -10.81 3.20
C GLY A 138 -13.01 -9.32 2.83
N LEU A 139 -12.19 -8.58 3.57
CA LEU A 139 -12.00 -7.14 3.33
C LEU A 139 -10.93 -6.85 2.26
N ILE A 140 -10.23 -7.89 1.79
CA ILE A 140 -9.18 -7.86 0.76
C ILE A 140 -9.24 -9.12 -0.11
#